data_AF-A0A1H0VPZ3-F1
#
_entry.id   AF-A0A1H0VPZ3-F1
#
_cell.length_a   1.000
_cell.length_b   1.000
_cell.length_c   1.000
_cell.angle_alpha   90.00
_cell.angle_beta   90.00
_cell.angle_gamma   90.00
#
_symmetry.space_group_name_H-M   'P 1'
#
loop_
_entity.id
_entity.type
_entity.pdbx_description
1 polymer ?
#
loop_
_entity_poly.entity_id
_entity_poly.type
_entity_poly.pdbx_seq_one_letter_code
_entity_poly.pdbx_strand_id
1 'polypeptide(L)'
;MTHPPSSTPGCGWVRIAIRDAINRAGLKDENGDECKFTPHDFRRLFATSALSSGLPIHILAKLMGHQNISTTQGYAAIHDEDTLRHFRSFLDRRRALRPPDDYLEPSDAEIQDFHEHFKKRKVELGSCGRAYGTPCIHEHACIRCPVLRPDPTQRPRLEELIEALESRKDEAEQRGWLGELEGIEISLNAAREKLSQMVRQVSLGMPAVPSS
;
A
#
# COMPACT_ATOMS: atom_id res chain seq x y z
N MET A 1 -13.22 76.46 7.49
CA MET A 1 -12.93 75.15 6.89
C MET A 1 -11.42 74.92 6.96
N THR A 2 -10.96 74.26 8.01
CA THR A 2 -9.56 73.89 8.20
C THR A 2 -9.50 72.37 8.14
N HIS A 3 -9.05 71.82 7.01
CA HIS A 3 -8.72 70.41 6.91
C HIS A 3 -7.49 70.13 7.78
N PRO A 4 -7.47 69.07 8.62
CA PRO A 4 -6.26 68.65 9.29
C PRO A 4 -5.31 68.00 8.27
N PRO A 5 -3.99 68.09 8.47
CA PRO A 5 -3.02 67.51 7.56
C PRO A 5 -3.10 65.99 7.58
N SER A 6 -3.12 65.39 6.39
CA SER A 6 -3.02 63.94 6.18
C SER A 6 -1.64 63.45 6.58
N SER A 7 -1.52 62.98 7.82
CA SER A 7 -0.37 62.21 8.26
C SER A 7 -0.44 60.81 7.67
N THR A 8 0.60 60.41 6.94
CA THR A 8 0.76 59.04 6.46
C THR A 8 0.71 58.09 7.67
N PRO A 9 -0.21 57.12 7.72
CA PRO A 9 -0.36 56.31 8.91
C PRO A 9 0.86 55.42 9.10
N GLY A 10 1.62 55.67 10.17
CA GLY A 10 2.67 54.77 10.61
C GLY A 10 2.10 53.41 11.05
N CYS A 11 2.97 52.41 11.19
CA CYS A 11 2.64 51.01 11.52
C CYS A 11 1.75 50.83 12.78
N GLY A 12 1.69 51.85 13.66
CA GLY A 12 0.81 51.88 14.83
C GLY A 12 -0.68 52.08 14.54
N TRP A 13 -1.04 52.78 13.46
CA TRP A 13 -2.45 53.09 13.17
C TRP A 13 -3.28 51.84 12.86
N VAL A 14 -2.72 50.87 12.14
CA VAL A 14 -3.40 49.61 11.83
C VAL A 14 -3.75 48.85 13.11
N ARG A 15 -2.86 48.85 14.11
CA ARG A 15 -3.14 48.21 15.41
C ARG A 15 -4.27 48.91 16.17
N ILE A 16 -4.34 50.24 16.08
CA ILE A 16 -5.41 51.03 16.70
C ILE A 16 -6.75 50.72 16.01
N ALA A 17 -6.77 50.71 14.68
CA ALA A 17 -7.97 50.39 13.90
C ALA A 17 -8.48 48.95 14.17
N ILE A 18 -7.56 47.97 14.26
CA ILE A 18 -7.92 46.59 14.62
C ILE A 18 -8.54 46.54 16.02
N ARG A 19 -7.95 47.23 17.01
CA ARG A 19 -8.49 47.27 18.37
C ARG A 19 -9.88 47.89 18.43
N ASP A 20 -10.07 49.03 17.75
CA ASP A 20 -11.38 49.68 17.68
C ASP A 20 -12.43 48.76 17.05
N ALA A 21 -12.09 48.09 15.95
CA ALA A 21 -12.98 47.15 15.28
C ALA A 21 -13.39 45.97 16.19
N ILE A 22 -12.45 45.41 16.97
CA ILE A 22 -12.72 44.33 17.93
C ILE A 22 -13.67 44.79 19.03
N ASN A 23 -13.41 45.97 19.60
CA ASN A 23 -14.23 46.54 20.67
C ASN A 23 -15.66 46.83 20.18
N ARG A 24 -15.80 47.37 18.97
CA ARG A 24 -17.10 47.62 18.34
C ARG A 24 -17.85 46.33 18.00
N ALA A 25 -17.13 45.26 17.65
CA ALA A 25 -17.71 43.95 17.39
C ALA A 25 -18.10 43.20 18.67
N GLY A 26 -17.69 43.69 19.86
CA GLY A 26 -17.98 43.06 21.13
C GLY A 26 -17.30 41.69 21.30
N LEU A 27 -16.21 41.43 20.57
CA LEU A 27 -15.51 40.16 20.63
C LEU A 27 -14.76 40.02 21.95
N LYS A 28 -15.05 38.93 22.66
CA LYS A 28 -14.43 38.54 23.92
C LYS A 28 -13.81 37.16 23.79
N ASP A 29 -12.75 36.91 24.55
CA ASP A 29 -12.15 35.59 24.62
C ASP A 29 -12.98 34.63 25.51
N GLU A 30 -12.49 33.40 25.64
CA GLU A 30 -13.15 32.32 26.40
C GLU A 30 -13.34 32.66 27.89
N ASN A 31 -12.57 33.62 28.43
CA ASN A 31 -12.64 34.07 29.81
C ASN A 31 -13.48 35.36 29.97
N GLY A 32 -13.98 35.92 28.86
CA GLY A 32 -14.76 37.15 28.85
C GLY A 32 -13.94 38.44 28.77
N ASP A 33 -12.62 38.32 28.54
CA ASP A 33 -11.69 39.44 28.39
C ASP A 33 -11.61 39.94 26.93
N GLU A 34 -11.07 41.13 26.73
CA GLU A 34 -10.90 41.71 25.38
C GLU A 34 -9.93 40.87 24.51
N CYS A 35 -10.38 40.47 23.32
CA CYS A 35 -9.53 39.77 22.36
C CYS A 35 -8.39 40.66 21.86
N LYS A 36 -7.14 40.18 21.99
CA LYS A 36 -5.95 40.89 21.48
C LYS A 36 -5.50 40.31 20.15
N PHE A 37 -5.96 40.89 19.03
CA PHE A 37 -5.43 40.56 17.71
C PHE A 37 -4.35 41.53 17.25
N THR A 38 -3.40 41.00 16.51
CA THR A 38 -2.36 41.73 15.79
C THR A 38 -2.55 41.58 14.28
N PRO A 39 -1.95 42.46 13.45
CA PRO A 39 -1.95 42.27 11.99
C PRO A 39 -1.40 40.91 11.56
N HIS A 40 -0.46 40.34 12.34
CA HIS A 40 0.07 39.01 12.07
C HIS A 40 -1.02 37.95 12.22
N ASP A 41 -1.94 38.06 13.17
CA ASP A 41 -3.01 37.06 13.37
C ASP A 41 -3.97 36.98 12.18
N PHE A 42 -4.28 38.11 11.55
CA PHE A 42 -5.04 38.13 10.29
C PHE A 42 -4.27 37.47 9.14
N ARG A 43 -2.94 37.62 9.09
CA ARG A 43 -2.09 36.88 8.15
C ARG A 43 -2.17 35.37 8.41
N ARG A 44 -2.19 34.92 9.68
CA ARG A 44 -2.35 33.51 10.04
C ARG A 44 -3.73 32.99 9.59
N LEU A 45 -4.79 33.71 9.92
CA LEU A 45 -6.17 33.33 9.58
C LEU A 45 -6.37 33.21 8.06
N PHE A 46 -5.88 34.18 7.29
CA PHE A 46 -5.92 34.13 5.83
C PHE A 46 -5.17 32.91 5.28
N ALA A 47 -3.95 32.67 5.75
CA ALA A 47 -3.12 31.59 5.25
C ALA A 47 -3.73 30.21 5.55
N THR A 48 -4.19 29.99 6.78
CA THR A 48 -4.84 28.74 7.17
C THR A 48 -6.14 28.53 6.38
N SER A 49 -7.00 29.54 6.25
CA SER A 49 -8.25 29.45 5.46
C SER A 49 -8.00 29.13 3.99
N ALA A 50 -6.99 29.76 3.38
CA ALA A 50 -6.63 29.51 1.98
C ALA A 50 -6.14 28.07 1.76
N LEU A 51 -5.30 27.55 2.66
CA LEU A 51 -4.84 26.16 2.60
C LEU A 51 -5.98 25.16 2.80
N SER A 52 -6.84 25.37 3.80
CA SER A 52 -8.01 24.51 4.05
C SER A 52 -8.99 24.51 2.87
N SER A 53 -9.07 25.60 2.11
CA SER A 53 -9.87 25.71 0.88
C SER A 53 -9.22 25.05 -0.34
N GLY A 54 -8.05 24.41 -0.18
CA GLY A 54 -7.35 23.65 -1.22
C GLY A 54 -6.38 24.48 -2.08
N LEU A 55 -6.05 25.71 -1.69
CA LEU A 55 -5.04 26.49 -2.42
C LEU A 55 -3.66 25.83 -2.25
N PRO A 56 -2.95 25.48 -3.33
CA PRO A 56 -1.62 24.89 -3.23
C PRO A 56 -0.65 25.79 -2.47
N ILE A 57 0.08 25.21 -1.52
CA ILE A 57 0.97 25.93 -0.60
C ILE A 57 2.03 26.81 -1.29
N HIS A 58 2.53 26.39 -2.46
CA HIS A 58 3.50 27.18 -3.23
C HIS A 58 2.87 28.44 -3.87
N ILE A 59 1.58 28.39 -4.24
CA ILE A 59 0.83 29.56 -4.72
C ILE A 59 0.58 30.52 -3.57
N LEU A 60 0.15 30.00 -2.41
CA LEU A 60 -0.03 30.80 -1.21
C LEU A 60 1.28 31.48 -0.77
N ALA A 61 2.41 30.77 -0.79
CA ALA A 61 3.72 31.33 -0.47
C ALA A 61 4.05 32.55 -1.36
N LYS A 62 3.74 32.46 -2.65
CA LYS A 62 3.94 33.56 -3.60
C LYS A 62 3.01 34.75 -3.32
N LEU A 63 1.73 34.51 -3.01
CA LEU A 63 0.77 35.56 -2.63
C LEU A 63 1.20 36.29 -1.34
N MET A 64 1.78 35.56 -0.38
CA MET A 64 2.23 36.10 0.89
C MET A 64 3.62 36.76 0.81
N GLY A 65 4.27 36.70 -0.35
CA GLY A 65 5.62 37.22 -0.56
C GLY A 65 6.71 36.48 0.22
N HIS A 66 6.49 35.20 0.56
CA HIS A 66 7.50 34.38 1.22
C HIS A 66 8.53 33.89 0.20
N GLN A 67 9.81 34.15 0.47
CA GLN A 67 10.92 33.62 -0.34
C GLN A 67 11.18 32.13 -0.06
N ASN A 68 10.85 31.66 1.15
CA ASN A 68 10.96 30.26 1.54
C ASN A 68 9.56 29.69 1.82
N ILE A 69 9.24 28.56 1.18
CA ILE A 69 7.98 27.86 1.37
C ILE A 69 7.78 27.39 2.82
N SER A 70 8.87 27.14 3.57
CA SER A 70 8.82 26.74 4.97
C SER A 70 8.17 27.79 5.87
N THR A 71 8.28 29.08 5.52
CA THR A 71 7.58 30.16 6.22
C THR A 71 6.06 30.05 6.08
N THR A 72 5.57 29.52 4.95
CA THR A 72 4.14 29.24 4.73
C THR A 72 3.69 27.93 5.36
N GLN A 73 4.59 26.94 5.49
CA GLN A 73 4.29 25.63 6.09
C GLN A 73 3.79 25.75 7.53
N GLY A 74 4.24 26.77 8.28
CA GLY A 74 3.72 27.05 9.63
C GLY A 74 2.21 27.37 9.69
N TYR A 75 1.56 27.64 8.56
CA TYR A 75 0.11 27.85 8.46
C TYR A 75 -0.66 26.60 8.03
N ALA A 76 0.04 25.56 7.60
CA ALA A 76 -0.57 24.29 7.21
C ALA A 76 -0.99 23.53 8.46
N ALA A 77 -2.18 23.85 8.98
CA ALA A 77 -2.90 22.92 9.83
C ALA A 77 -3.37 21.78 8.93
N ILE A 78 -2.58 20.70 8.86
CA ILE A 78 -3.00 19.49 8.16
C ILE A 78 -4.00 18.79 9.08
N HIS A 79 -5.28 18.96 8.81
CA HIS A 79 -6.30 18.10 9.39
C HIS A 79 -6.29 16.77 8.63
N ASP A 80 -6.28 15.64 9.33
CA ASP A 80 -6.22 14.30 8.71
C ASP A 80 -7.35 14.09 7.68
N GLU A 81 -8.52 14.67 7.94
CA GLU A 81 -9.66 14.68 7.03
C GLU A 81 -9.37 15.38 5.69
N ASP A 82 -8.67 16.52 5.73
CA ASP A 82 -8.30 17.26 4.53
C ASP A 82 -7.28 16.48 3.69
N THR A 83 -6.35 15.78 4.34
CA THR A 83 -5.39 14.90 3.66
C THR A 83 -6.12 13.76 2.94
N LEU A 84 -7.03 13.08 3.64
CA LEU A 84 -7.83 11.99 3.08
C LEU A 84 -8.68 12.48 1.90
N ARG A 85 -9.33 13.63 2.03
CA ARG A 85 -10.17 14.22 0.98
C ARG A 85 -9.36 14.57 -0.28
N HIS A 86 -8.19 15.19 -0.12
CA HIS A 86 -7.32 15.52 -1.25
C HIS A 86 -6.78 14.26 -1.93
N PHE A 87 -6.38 13.26 -1.15
CA PHE A 87 -5.88 12.01 -1.69
C PHE A 87 -6.96 11.24 -2.47
N ARG A 88 -8.19 11.14 -1.93
CA ARG A 88 -9.33 10.54 -2.63
C ARG A 88 -9.64 11.24 -3.95
N SER A 89 -9.76 12.58 -3.91
CA SER A 89 -9.97 13.38 -5.13
C SER A 89 -8.88 13.19 -6.18
N PHE A 90 -7.62 13.00 -5.76
CA PHE A 90 -6.52 12.68 -6.66
C PHE A 90 -6.68 11.30 -7.30
N LEU A 91 -7.03 10.27 -6.52
CA LEU A 91 -7.28 8.92 -7.03
C LEU A 91 -8.46 8.89 -8.01
N ASP A 92 -9.56 9.56 -7.69
CA ASP A 92 -10.77 9.56 -8.52
C ASP A 92 -10.52 10.19 -9.89
N ARG A 93 -9.79 11.31 -9.94
CA ARG A 93 -9.36 11.92 -11.21
C ARG A 93 -8.52 10.97 -12.05
N ARG A 94 -7.63 10.19 -11.43
CA ARG A 94 -6.82 9.20 -12.16
C ARG A 94 -7.65 8.02 -12.66
N ARG A 95 -8.61 7.55 -11.87
CA ARG A 95 -9.54 6.49 -12.27
C ARG A 95 -10.40 6.91 -13.46
N ALA A 96 -10.85 8.17 -13.48
CA ALA A 96 -11.63 8.73 -14.59
C ALA A 96 -10.86 8.80 -15.92
N LEU A 97 -9.52 8.81 -15.90
CA LEU A 97 -8.69 8.82 -17.11
C LEU A 97 -8.41 7.41 -17.66
N ARG A 98 -8.76 6.35 -16.92
CA ARG A 98 -8.52 4.98 -17.36
C ARG A 98 -9.64 4.53 -18.31
N PRO A 99 -9.33 3.86 -19.43
CA PRO A 99 -10.35 3.31 -20.32
C PRO A 99 -11.37 2.45 -19.56
N PRO A 100 -12.68 2.55 -19.85
CA PRO A 100 -13.71 1.72 -19.22
C PRO A 100 -13.45 0.22 -19.40
N ASP A 101 -12.82 -0.17 -20.50
CA ASP A 101 -12.48 -1.57 -20.84
C ASP A 101 -11.47 -2.20 -19.87
N ASP A 102 -10.74 -1.40 -19.07
CA ASP A 102 -9.87 -1.92 -18.02
C ASP A 102 -10.65 -2.29 -16.73
N TYR A 103 -11.93 -1.91 -16.65
CA TYR A 103 -12.85 -2.20 -15.54
C TYR A 103 -13.90 -3.25 -15.93
N LEU A 104 -13.56 -4.19 -16.82
CA LEU A 104 -14.46 -5.30 -17.11
C LEU A 104 -14.71 -6.11 -15.84
N GLU A 105 -15.97 -6.22 -15.45
CA GLU A 105 -16.38 -7.19 -14.45
C GLU A 105 -16.27 -8.58 -15.08
N PRO A 106 -15.50 -9.52 -14.49
CA PRO A 106 -15.41 -10.87 -15.01
C PRO A 106 -16.79 -11.51 -15.06
N SER A 107 -17.09 -12.20 -16.15
CA SER A 107 -18.31 -13.00 -16.26
C SER A 107 -18.29 -14.18 -15.29
N ASP A 108 -19.46 -14.70 -14.92
CA ASP A 108 -19.57 -15.91 -14.09
C ASP A 108 -18.79 -17.10 -14.68
N ALA A 109 -18.73 -17.20 -16.01
CA ALA A 109 -17.96 -18.23 -16.71
C ALA A 109 -16.44 -18.06 -16.51
N GLU A 110 -15.92 -16.84 -16.58
CA GLU A 110 -14.50 -16.54 -16.33
C GLU A 110 -14.14 -16.77 -14.87
N ILE A 111 -15.03 -16.40 -13.94
CA ILE A 111 -14.87 -16.67 -12.50
C ILE A 111 -14.85 -18.18 -12.25
N GLN A 112 -15.76 -18.93 -12.85
CA GLN A 112 -15.82 -20.37 -12.72
C GLN A 112 -14.57 -21.05 -13.29
N ASP A 113 -14.12 -20.68 -14.48
CA ASP A 113 -12.87 -21.20 -15.07
C ASP A 113 -11.66 -20.89 -14.17
N PHE A 114 -11.58 -19.67 -13.65
CA PHE A 114 -10.56 -19.28 -12.68
C PHE A 114 -10.58 -20.19 -11.44
N HIS A 115 -11.75 -20.49 -10.86
CA HIS A 115 -11.86 -21.40 -9.72
C HIS A 115 -11.51 -22.85 -10.06
N GLU A 116 -11.95 -23.36 -11.20
CA GLU A 116 -11.63 -24.71 -11.68
C GLU A 116 -10.14 -24.90 -11.91
N HIS A 117 -9.46 -23.84 -12.37
CA HIS A 117 -8.02 -23.85 -12.53
C HIS A 117 -7.28 -24.19 -11.23
N PHE A 118 -7.75 -23.70 -10.06
CA PHE A 118 -7.15 -24.05 -8.76
C PHE A 118 -7.41 -25.50 -8.36
N LYS A 119 -8.57 -26.07 -8.70
CA LYS A 119 -8.85 -27.50 -8.46
C LYS A 119 -7.87 -28.38 -9.22
N LYS A 120 -7.58 -28.03 -10.48
CA LYS A 120 -6.60 -28.73 -11.35
C LYS A 120 -5.15 -28.60 -10.87
N ARG A 121 -4.87 -27.83 -9.81
CA ARG A 121 -3.52 -27.71 -9.22
C ARG A 121 -3.23 -28.65 -8.07
N LYS A 122 -4.24 -29.38 -7.58
CA LYS A 122 -4.00 -30.46 -6.62
C LYS A 122 -3.26 -31.59 -7.34
N VAL A 123 -2.05 -31.83 -6.88
CA VAL A 123 -1.14 -32.86 -7.41
C VAL A 123 -0.76 -33.79 -6.25
N GLU A 124 -0.19 -34.94 -6.57
CA GLU A 124 0.06 -36.03 -5.61
C GLU A 124 0.75 -35.62 -4.31
N LEU A 125 1.72 -34.69 -4.36
CA LEU A 125 2.51 -34.26 -3.20
C LEU A 125 2.04 -32.93 -2.62
N GLY A 126 0.95 -32.33 -3.12
CA GLY A 126 0.41 -31.07 -2.61
C GLY A 126 -0.25 -30.20 -3.67
N SER A 127 0.22 -28.95 -3.81
CA SER A 127 -0.37 -27.99 -4.74
C SER A 127 0.66 -27.33 -5.66
N CYS A 128 0.32 -27.22 -6.95
CA CYS A 128 1.11 -26.47 -7.92
C CYS A 128 0.91 -24.96 -7.70
N GLY A 129 1.99 -24.20 -7.50
CA GLY A 129 1.95 -22.74 -7.31
C GLY A 129 2.13 -21.91 -8.58
N ARG A 130 2.03 -22.52 -9.77
CA ARG A 130 2.21 -21.82 -11.06
C ARG A 130 1.17 -20.67 -11.24
N ALA A 131 1.37 -19.72 -12.15
CA ALA A 131 0.39 -18.64 -12.42
C ALA A 131 -0.85 -19.14 -13.17
N TYR A 132 -1.98 -18.43 -13.11
CA TYR A 132 -3.18 -18.74 -13.93
C TYR A 132 -2.84 -18.60 -15.43
N GLY A 133 -3.47 -19.38 -16.30
CA GLY A 133 -3.26 -19.31 -17.75
C GLY A 133 -1.90 -19.81 -18.26
N THR A 134 -1.05 -20.40 -17.43
CA THR A 134 0.27 -20.93 -17.86
C THR A 134 0.29 -22.47 -17.90
N PRO A 135 0.64 -23.10 -19.03
CA PRO A 135 0.66 -24.56 -19.17
C PRO A 135 1.85 -25.22 -18.44
N CYS A 136 1.78 -26.53 -18.21
CA CYS A 136 2.93 -27.34 -17.76
C CYS A 136 3.59 -27.99 -18.97
N ILE A 137 4.91 -27.95 -19.07
CA ILE A 137 5.66 -28.79 -20.04
C ILE A 137 6.26 -30.05 -19.41
N HIS A 138 6.27 -30.13 -18.07
CA HIS A 138 6.94 -31.19 -17.30
C HIS A 138 5.94 -32.18 -16.71
N GLU A 139 4.96 -32.60 -17.51
CA GLU A 139 3.83 -33.44 -17.13
C GLU A 139 4.23 -34.50 -16.07
N HIS A 140 3.67 -34.37 -14.86
CA HIS A 140 3.90 -35.22 -13.68
C HIS A 140 5.30 -35.26 -13.03
N ALA A 141 6.29 -34.48 -13.48
CA ALA A 141 7.60 -34.38 -12.83
C ALA A 141 7.61 -33.40 -11.62
N CYS A 142 6.55 -33.40 -10.81
CA CYS A 142 6.30 -32.39 -9.78
C CYS A 142 7.36 -32.36 -8.67
N ILE A 143 8.00 -33.49 -8.36
CA ILE A 143 9.01 -33.61 -7.31
C ILE A 143 10.21 -32.67 -7.53
N ARG A 144 10.61 -32.46 -8.79
CA ARG A 144 11.71 -31.56 -9.18
C ARG A 144 11.25 -30.12 -9.39
N CYS A 145 9.95 -29.85 -9.29
CA CYS A 145 9.38 -28.57 -9.67
C CYS A 145 9.54 -27.54 -8.53
N PRO A 146 10.17 -26.37 -8.79
CA PRO A 146 10.37 -25.35 -7.76
C PRO A 146 9.04 -24.74 -7.30
N VAL A 147 8.02 -24.72 -8.16
CA VAL A 147 6.70 -24.17 -7.83
C VAL A 147 5.77 -25.17 -7.13
N LEU A 148 6.18 -26.42 -6.90
CA LEU A 148 5.44 -27.35 -6.06
C LEU A 148 5.49 -26.85 -4.61
N ARG A 149 4.32 -26.58 -4.04
CA ARG A 149 4.12 -26.35 -2.61
C ARG A 149 3.73 -27.68 -1.96
N PRO A 150 4.67 -28.35 -1.29
CA PRO A 150 4.41 -29.65 -0.69
C PRO A 150 3.39 -29.54 0.45
N ASP A 151 2.49 -30.51 0.53
CA ASP A 151 1.51 -30.62 1.61
C ASP A 151 2.09 -31.49 2.74
N PRO A 152 2.26 -30.98 3.97
CA PRO A 152 2.81 -31.77 5.08
C PRO A 152 2.07 -33.08 5.35
N THR A 153 0.78 -33.17 5.02
CA THR A 153 0.04 -34.43 5.21
C THR A 153 0.48 -35.52 4.24
N GLN A 154 1.13 -35.16 3.14
CA GLN A 154 1.68 -36.08 2.13
C GLN A 154 3.13 -36.50 2.41
N ARG A 155 3.66 -36.15 3.60
CA ARG A 155 5.00 -36.56 4.03
C ARG A 155 5.26 -38.07 3.88
N PRO A 156 4.37 -38.99 4.33
CA PRO A 156 4.63 -40.42 4.22
C PRO A 156 4.85 -40.86 2.76
N ARG A 157 4.06 -40.32 1.84
CA ARG A 157 4.19 -40.60 0.40
C ARG A 157 5.52 -40.10 -0.17
N LEU A 158 6.02 -38.96 0.31
CA LEU A 158 7.32 -38.44 -0.12
C LEU A 158 8.47 -39.28 0.43
N GLU A 159 8.35 -39.80 1.65
CA GLU A 159 9.32 -40.74 2.25
C GLU A 159 9.35 -42.06 1.45
N GLU A 160 8.20 -42.64 1.11
CA GLU A 160 8.10 -43.81 0.22
C GLU A 160 8.78 -43.59 -1.13
N LEU A 161 8.61 -42.40 -1.71
CA LEU A 161 9.23 -42.03 -2.99
C LEU A 161 10.76 -41.90 -2.88
N ILE A 162 11.27 -41.42 -1.74
CA ILE A 162 12.71 -41.36 -1.48
C ILE A 162 13.28 -42.78 -1.39
N GLU A 163 12.66 -43.66 -0.61
CA GLU A 163 13.09 -45.06 -0.47
C GLU A 163 13.12 -45.78 -1.83
N ALA A 164 12.07 -45.59 -2.65
CA ALA A 164 12.01 -46.16 -3.99
C ALA A 164 13.12 -45.61 -4.91
N LEU A 165 13.45 -44.32 -4.81
CA LEU A 165 14.53 -43.72 -5.58
C LEU A 165 15.93 -44.19 -5.11
N GLU A 166 16.12 -44.41 -3.81
CA GLU A 166 17.35 -44.98 -3.25
C GLU A 166 17.58 -46.41 -3.75
N SER A 167 16.54 -47.26 -3.70
CA SER A 167 16.62 -48.62 -4.25
C SER A 167 16.96 -48.63 -5.75
N ARG A 168 16.37 -47.71 -6.53
CA ARG A 168 16.70 -47.56 -7.97
C ARG A 168 18.11 -47.06 -8.20
N LYS A 169 18.64 -46.21 -7.32
CA LYS A 169 20.03 -45.76 -7.38
C LYS A 169 20.97 -46.94 -7.20
N ASP A 170 20.77 -47.75 -6.16
CA ASP A 170 21.60 -48.92 -5.86
C ASP A 170 21.60 -49.92 -7.03
N GLU A 171 20.44 -50.16 -7.65
CA GLU A 171 20.34 -51.01 -8.84
C GLU A 171 21.13 -50.44 -10.03
N ALA A 172 20.99 -49.14 -10.31
CA ALA A 172 21.69 -48.49 -11.40
C ALA A 172 23.22 -48.50 -11.18
N GLU A 173 23.70 -48.39 -9.94
CA GLU A 173 25.12 -48.51 -9.59
C GLU A 173 25.63 -49.93 -9.87
N GLN A 174 24.93 -50.96 -9.39
CA GLN A 174 25.31 -52.36 -9.58
C GLN A 174 25.35 -52.77 -11.06
N ARG A 175 24.46 -52.19 -11.88
CA ARG A 175 24.35 -52.47 -13.31
C ARG A 175 25.20 -51.55 -14.20
N GLY A 176 25.82 -50.52 -13.62
CA GLY A 176 26.65 -49.57 -14.35
C GLY A 176 25.86 -48.62 -15.27
N TRP A 177 24.59 -48.32 -14.95
CA TRP A 177 23.72 -47.41 -15.71
C TRP A 177 23.99 -45.95 -15.38
N LEU A 178 25.18 -45.46 -15.76
CA LEU A 178 25.66 -44.12 -15.39
C LEU A 178 24.70 -42.98 -15.80
N GLY A 179 24.02 -43.10 -16.94
CA GLY A 179 23.05 -42.10 -17.40
C GLY A 179 21.77 -42.02 -16.56
N GLU A 180 21.39 -43.09 -15.86
CA GLU A 180 20.24 -43.07 -14.95
C GLU A 180 20.62 -42.50 -13.58
N LEU A 181 21.85 -42.74 -13.12
CA LEU A 181 22.32 -42.29 -11.81
C LEU A 181 22.16 -40.78 -11.62
N GLU A 182 22.59 -39.98 -12.60
CA GLU A 182 22.48 -38.52 -12.52
C GLU A 182 21.02 -38.07 -12.36
N GLY A 183 20.10 -38.64 -13.15
CA GLY A 183 18.68 -38.34 -13.07
C GLY A 183 18.04 -38.76 -11.74
N ILE A 184 18.44 -39.90 -11.20
CA ILE A 184 17.96 -40.40 -9.90
C ILE A 184 18.47 -39.51 -8.78
N GLU A 185 19.74 -39.13 -8.79
CA GLU A 185 20.35 -38.24 -7.78
C GLU A 185 19.71 -36.85 -7.76
N ILE A 186 19.43 -36.27 -8.92
CA ILE A 186 18.69 -35.00 -9.00
C ILE A 186 17.30 -35.14 -8.36
N SER A 187 16.61 -36.25 -8.61
CA SER A 187 15.27 -36.50 -8.05
C SER A 187 15.32 -36.70 -6.54
N LEU A 188 16.30 -37.44 -6.03
CA LEU A 188 16.53 -37.67 -4.61
C LEU A 188 16.80 -36.36 -3.87
N ASN A 189 17.68 -35.52 -4.42
CA ASN A 189 17.99 -34.24 -3.82
C ASN A 189 16.75 -33.34 -3.76
N ALA A 190 15.98 -33.26 -4.85
CA ALA A 190 14.72 -32.51 -4.87
C ALA A 190 13.70 -33.07 -3.86
N ALA A 191 13.56 -34.39 -3.78
CA ALA A 191 12.66 -35.06 -2.83
C ALA A 191 13.00 -34.69 -1.37
N ARG A 192 14.28 -34.82 -1.01
CA ARG A 192 14.80 -34.48 0.33
C ARG A 192 14.62 -33.01 0.65
N GLU A 193 14.81 -32.12 -0.34
CA GLU A 193 14.55 -30.71 -0.17
C GLU A 193 13.06 -30.44 0.13
N LYS A 194 12.14 -31.04 -0.64
CA LYS A 194 10.69 -30.93 -0.39
C LYS A 194 10.30 -31.47 0.99
N LEU A 195 10.91 -32.57 1.43
CA LEU A 195 10.70 -33.11 2.77
C LEU A 195 11.15 -32.10 3.85
N SER A 196 12.32 -31.47 3.67
CA SER A 196 12.78 -30.42 4.57
C SER A 196 11.85 -29.20 4.59
N GLN A 197 11.25 -28.85 3.46
CA GLN A 197 10.27 -27.75 3.35
C GLN A 197 8.98 -28.06 4.13
N MET A 198 8.50 -29.30 4.09
CA MET A 198 7.34 -29.76 4.89
C MET A 198 7.60 -29.64 6.40
N VAL A 199 8.84 -29.87 6.85
CA VAL A 199 9.22 -29.76 8.27
C VAL A 199 9.39 -28.30 8.71
N ARG A 200 9.87 -27.43 7.82
CA ARG A 200 10.16 -26.01 8.12
C ARG A 200 8.96 -25.07 8.01
N GLN A 201 7.76 -25.56 7.66
CA GLN A 201 6.61 -24.67 7.53
C GLN A 201 6.25 -24.04 8.88
N VAL A 202 6.56 -22.75 8.99
CA VAL A 202 6.14 -21.90 10.09
C VAL A 202 4.67 -21.56 9.86
N SER A 203 3.80 -21.92 10.81
CA SER A 203 2.44 -21.38 10.84
C SER A 203 2.52 -19.88 11.04
N LEU A 204 2.26 -19.10 9.99
CA LEU A 204 2.18 -17.64 10.09
C LEU A 204 0.86 -17.17 10.74
N GLY A 205 -0.02 -18.11 11.11
CA GLY A 205 -1.39 -17.83 11.52
C GLY A 205 -2.25 -17.33 10.35
N MET A 206 -3.54 -17.67 10.34
CA MET A 206 -4.48 -16.82 9.61
C MET A 206 -4.76 -15.60 10.49
N PRO A 207 -4.66 -14.36 10.00
CA PRO A 207 -5.16 -13.22 10.74
C PRO A 207 -6.64 -13.46 11.03
N ALA A 208 -7.02 -13.43 12.31
CA ALA A 208 -8.42 -13.55 12.70
C ALA A 208 -9.18 -12.38 12.05
N VAL A 209 -10.12 -12.70 11.16
CA VAL A 209 -11.07 -11.70 10.67
C VAL A 209 -12.06 -11.46 11.80
N PRO A 210 -12.16 -10.25 12.37
CA PRO A 210 -13.12 -9.99 13.43
C PRO A 210 -14.53 -10.24 12.89
N SER A 211 -15.28 -11.10 13.57
CA SER A 211 -16.70 -11.30 13.32
C SER A 211 -17.42 -9.97 13.54
N SER A 212 -18.09 -9.48 12.50
CA SER A 212 -18.97 -8.30 12.58
C SER A 212 -20.25 -8.62 13.35
#